data_AF-A0A2T0HPA3-F1
#
_entry.id   AF-A0A2T0HPA3-F1
#
_cell.length_a   1.000
_cell.length_b   1.000
_cell.length_c   1.000
_cell.angle_alpha   90.00
_cell.angle_beta   90.00
_cell.angle_gamma   90.00
#
_symmetry.space_group_name_H-M   'P 1'
#
loop_
_entity.id
_entity.type
_entity.pdbx_description
1 polymer ?
#
loop_
_entity_poly.entity_id
_entity_poly.type
_entity_poly.pdbx_seq_one_letter_code
_entity_poly.pdbx_strand_id
1 'polypeptide(L)'
;MNLPRPSRTTVILSLCLIALTGMLAYEHHQLSLLRISMSTTADKESLDAMLTRLSKVDERLDTVDGKQWVSNDDFRSGQQALSNRIDAAQAYAKQATESVQDLSRNAASSGELVVLKANVESLDGRVHELSQAQTKQPAVPPSKPKAAVRKPRPAQKPNTSVITPQAPPFTIVGIEYRGGERFLSVAPPGSTQLNQIYLIRPGDAVAGTAWRLNGLDGKSARFDVAGTPQTITVAQ
;
A
#
# COMPACT_ATOMS: atom_id res chain seq x y z
N MET A 1 -7.79 -80.67 -67.65
CA MET A 1 -8.52 -80.55 -66.37
C MET A 1 -9.78 -79.73 -66.63
N ASN A 2 -10.98 -80.29 -66.40
CA ASN A 2 -12.23 -79.55 -66.61
C ASN A 2 -12.54 -78.70 -65.37
N LEU A 3 -12.57 -77.37 -65.50
CA LEU A 3 -13.10 -76.51 -64.44
C LEU A 3 -14.65 -76.53 -64.49
N PRO A 4 -15.35 -76.67 -63.36
CA PRO A 4 -16.80 -76.59 -63.33
C PRO A 4 -17.27 -75.17 -63.66
N ARG A 5 -18.37 -75.05 -64.42
CA ARG A 5 -18.96 -73.74 -64.76
C ARG A 5 -19.55 -73.09 -63.49
N PRO A 6 -19.31 -71.79 -63.24
CA PRO A 6 -19.84 -71.11 -62.05
C PRO A 6 -21.37 -71.06 -62.08
N SER A 7 -22.01 -71.27 -60.92
CA SER A 7 -23.45 -71.18 -60.78
C SER A 7 -23.90 -69.72 -60.64
N ARG A 8 -25.16 -69.42 -60.96
CA ARG A 8 -25.68 -68.04 -60.92
C ARG A 8 -25.56 -67.42 -59.51
N THR A 9 -25.65 -68.23 -58.47
CA THR A 9 -25.48 -67.80 -57.07
C THR A 9 -24.06 -67.39 -56.72
N THR A 10 -23.03 -68.08 -57.22
CA THR A 10 -21.63 -67.68 -56.97
C THR A 10 -21.29 -66.34 -57.63
N VAL A 11 -21.87 -66.06 -58.80
CA VAL A 11 -21.72 -64.76 -59.49
C VAL A 11 -22.35 -63.64 -58.66
N ILE A 12 -23.60 -63.81 -58.22
CA ILE A 12 -24.29 -62.82 -57.37
C ILE A 12 -23.53 -62.57 -56.07
N LEU A 13 -23.06 -63.62 -55.38
CA LEU A 13 -22.29 -63.50 -54.15
C LEU A 13 -20.98 -62.72 -54.38
N SER A 14 -20.25 -63.00 -55.46
CA SER A 14 -19.02 -62.26 -55.80
C SER A 14 -19.29 -60.77 -56.04
N LEU A 15 -20.40 -60.43 -56.69
CA LEU A 15 -20.79 -59.05 -56.96
C LEU A 15 -21.18 -58.32 -55.66
N CYS A 16 -21.92 -58.97 -54.76
CA CYS A 16 -22.21 -58.45 -53.42
C CYS A 16 -20.94 -58.25 -52.58
N LEU A 17 -19.97 -59.15 -52.65
CA LEU A 17 -18.68 -59.01 -51.95
C LEU A 17 -17.86 -57.84 -52.50
N ILE A 18 -17.81 -57.66 -53.83
CA ILE A 18 -17.16 -56.51 -54.46
C ILE A 18 -17.83 -55.20 -54.00
N ALA A 19 -19.16 -55.14 -53.99
CA ALA A 19 -19.91 -53.97 -53.51
C ALA A 19 -19.63 -53.67 -52.02
N LEU A 20 -19.62 -54.70 -51.15
CA LEU A 20 -19.26 -54.56 -49.74
C LEU A 20 -17.83 -54.06 -49.54
N THR A 21 -16.85 -54.60 -50.27
CA THR A 21 -15.46 -54.13 -50.18
C THR A 21 -15.29 -52.70 -50.67
N GLY A 22 -16.02 -52.28 -51.72
CA GLY A 22 -16.04 -50.89 -52.16
C GLY A 22 -16.66 -49.95 -51.13
N MET A 23 -17.74 -50.37 -50.47
CA MET A 23 -18.39 -49.59 -49.40
C MET A 23 -17.49 -49.46 -48.17
N LEU A 24 -16.86 -50.55 -47.72
CA LEU A 24 -15.88 -50.53 -46.63
C LEU A 24 -14.65 -49.67 -46.95
N ALA A 25 -14.15 -49.70 -48.18
CA ALA A 25 -13.05 -48.84 -48.62
C ALA A 25 -13.47 -47.35 -48.64
N TYR A 26 -14.69 -47.04 -49.06
CA TYR A 26 -15.24 -45.69 -49.05
C TYR A 26 -15.42 -45.15 -47.62
N GLU A 27 -15.99 -45.95 -46.71
CA GLU A 27 -16.11 -45.60 -45.29
C GLU A 27 -14.73 -45.40 -44.65
N HIS A 28 -13.77 -46.28 -44.94
CA HIS A 28 -12.39 -46.14 -44.46
C HIS A 28 -11.72 -44.86 -44.98
N HIS A 29 -11.96 -44.49 -46.23
CA HIS A 29 -11.46 -43.24 -46.81
C HIS A 29 -12.06 -42.01 -46.12
N GLN A 30 -13.37 -41.99 -45.87
CA GLN A 30 -14.04 -40.92 -45.13
C GLN A 30 -13.54 -40.81 -43.67
N LEU A 31 -13.39 -41.95 -42.98
CA LEU A 31 -12.81 -42.02 -41.64
C LEU A 31 -11.35 -41.51 -41.61
N SER A 32 -10.56 -41.81 -42.65
CA SER A 32 -9.18 -41.33 -42.78
C SER A 32 -9.14 -39.81 -42.97
N LEU A 33 -9.93 -39.27 -43.90
CA LEU A 33 -10.03 -37.82 -44.12
C LEU A 33 -10.46 -37.07 -42.85
N LEU A 34 -11.43 -37.60 -42.11
CA LEU A 34 -11.92 -36.99 -40.87
C LEU A 34 -10.89 -37.06 -39.73
N ARG A 35 -10.14 -38.16 -39.61
CA ARG A 35 -9.02 -38.27 -38.66
C ARG A 35 -7.90 -37.28 -38.97
N ILE A 36 -7.54 -37.16 -40.25
CA ILE A 36 -6.51 -36.22 -40.71
C ILE A 36 -6.95 -34.78 -40.39
N SER A 37 -8.16 -34.36 -40.78
CA SER A 37 -8.64 -33.00 -40.52
C SER A 37 -8.76 -32.67 -39.03
N MET A 38 -9.21 -33.62 -38.19
CA MET A 38 -9.19 -33.46 -36.73
C MET A 38 -7.78 -33.29 -36.19
N SER A 39 -6.83 -34.13 -36.61
CA SER A 39 -5.43 -34.07 -36.14
C SER A 39 -4.76 -32.75 -36.52
N THR A 40 -4.91 -32.29 -37.77
CA THR A 40 -4.35 -31.02 -38.25
C THR A 40 -4.98 -29.83 -37.55
N THR A 41 -6.27 -29.88 -37.21
CA THR A 41 -6.95 -28.80 -36.48
C THR A 41 -6.48 -28.73 -35.03
N ALA A 42 -6.42 -29.86 -34.33
CA ALA A 42 -5.95 -29.93 -32.95
C ALA A 42 -4.48 -29.52 -32.80
N ASP A 43 -3.62 -29.95 -33.74
CA ASP A 43 -2.21 -29.58 -33.74
C ASP A 43 -2.03 -28.06 -33.96
N LYS A 44 -2.78 -27.49 -34.92
CA LYS A 44 -2.82 -26.04 -35.17
C LYS A 44 -3.31 -25.24 -33.96
N GLU A 45 -4.38 -25.68 -33.30
CA GLU A 45 -4.90 -25.04 -32.07
C GLU A 45 -3.88 -25.12 -30.92
N SER A 46 -3.20 -26.25 -30.77
CA SER A 46 -2.15 -26.41 -29.76
C SER A 46 -0.94 -25.50 -30.01
N LEU A 47 -0.55 -25.33 -31.28
CA LEU A 47 0.55 -24.48 -31.71
C LEU A 47 0.20 -23.00 -31.51
N ASP A 48 -1.02 -22.58 -31.88
CA ASP A 48 -1.53 -21.22 -31.64
C ASP A 48 -1.63 -20.90 -30.14
N ALA A 49 -2.08 -21.86 -29.32
CA ALA A 49 -2.07 -21.75 -27.86
C ALA A 49 -0.65 -21.67 -27.28
N MET A 50 0.33 -22.37 -27.86
CA MET A 50 1.75 -22.24 -27.47
C MET A 50 2.34 -20.89 -27.86
N LEU A 51 2.09 -20.39 -29.08
CA LEU A 51 2.52 -19.06 -29.52
C LEU A 51 1.91 -17.95 -28.65
N THR A 52 0.62 -18.05 -28.34
CA THR A 52 -0.09 -17.13 -27.42
C THR A 52 0.52 -17.16 -26.03
N ARG A 53 0.88 -18.35 -25.51
CA ARG A 53 1.59 -18.48 -24.23
C ARG A 53 3.00 -17.89 -24.29
N LEU A 54 3.73 -18.06 -25.39
CA LEU A 54 5.06 -17.48 -25.58
C LEU A 54 5.00 -15.96 -25.57
N SER A 55 4.11 -15.36 -26.37
CA SER A 55 3.87 -13.91 -26.41
C SER A 55 3.47 -13.36 -25.04
N LYS A 56 2.62 -14.07 -24.29
CA LYS A 56 2.26 -13.70 -22.92
C LYS A 56 3.39 -13.85 -21.90
N VAL A 57 4.34 -14.76 -22.13
CA VAL A 57 5.56 -14.89 -21.30
C VAL A 57 6.53 -13.76 -21.62
N ASP A 58 6.67 -13.40 -22.90
CA ASP A 58 7.50 -12.30 -23.40
C ASP A 58 7.02 -10.94 -22.87
N GLU A 59 5.72 -10.63 -22.99
CA GLU A 59 5.09 -9.45 -22.37
C GLU A 59 5.31 -9.40 -20.84
N ARG A 60 5.21 -10.57 -20.18
CA ARG A 60 5.48 -10.67 -18.75
C ARG A 60 6.97 -10.56 -18.40
N LEU A 61 7.88 -10.80 -19.33
CA LEU A 61 9.32 -10.63 -19.12
C LEU A 61 9.71 -9.17 -19.31
N ASP A 62 9.18 -8.49 -20.33
CA ASP A 62 9.40 -7.05 -20.56
C ASP A 62 8.89 -6.20 -19.38
N THR A 63 7.70 -6.51 -18.83
CA THR A 63 7.19 -5.87 -17.60
C THR A 63 8.00 -6.17 -16.33
N VAL A 64 8.85 -7.20 -16.38
CA VAL A 64 9.72 -7.67 -15.28
C VAL A 64 11.12 -7.06 -15.40
N ASP A 65 11.66 -6.91 -16.61
CA ASP A 65 12.92 -6.21 -16.89
C ASP A 65 12.78 -4.69 -16.70
N GLY A 66 11.63 -4.11 -17.08
CA GLY A 66 11.31 -2.70 -16.80
C GLY A 66 11.14 -2.35 -15.32
N LYS A 67 11.17 -3.33 -14.42
CA LYS A 67 11.00 -3.15 -12.98
C LYS A 67 12.36 -3.19 -12.29
N GLN A 68 12.85 -2.04 -11.83
CA GLN A 68 14.14 -1.91 -11.14
C GLN A 68 14.30 -2.96 -10.03
N TRP A 69 15.17 -3.95 -10.29
CA TRP A 69 15.59 -4.94 -9.31
C TRP A 69 16.54 -4.27 -8.32
N VAL A 70 16.33 -4.52 -7.03
CA VAL A 70 17.28 -4.08 -5.99
C VAL A 70 18.56 -4.88 -6.20
N SER A 71 19.66 -4.20 -6.55
CA SER A 71 20.94 -4.89 -6.73
C SER A 71 21.41 -5.50 -5.41
N ASN A 72 22.23 -6.56 -5.47
CA ASN A 72 22.86 -7.10 -4.27
C ASN A 72 23.70 -6.01 -3.56
N ASP A 73 24.31 -5.10 -4.33
CA ASP A 73 25.07 -3.96 -3.82
C ASP A 73 24.20 -2.93 -3.10
N ASP A 74 22.96 -2.67 -3.58
CA ASP A 74 22.01 -1.78 -2.90
C ASP A 74 21.58 -2.36 -1.56
N PHE A 75 21.30 -3.67 -1.52
CA PHE A 75 20.96 -4.39 -0.29
C PHE A 75 22.11 -4.35 0.73
N ARG A 76 23.34 -4.64 0.28
CA ARG A 76 24.55 -4.58 1.12
C ARG A 76 24.81 -3.16 1.64
N SER A 77 24.65 -2.16 0.78
CA SER A 77 24.79 -0.74 1.16
C SER A 77 23.74 -0.32 2.18
N GLY A 78 22.49 -0.76 2.01
CA GLY A 78 21.42 -0.55 2.99
C GLY A 78 21.69 -1.23 4.33
N GLN A 79 22.20 -2.46 4.34
CA GLN A 79 22.58 -3.19 5.54
C GLN A 79 23.72 -2.49 6.30
N GLN A 80 24.75 -2.02 5.59
CA GLN A 80 25.87 -1.30 6.19
C GLN A 80 25.45 0.08 6.72
N ALA A 81 24.59 0.80 6.00
CA ALA A 81 24.00 2.05 6.49
C ALA A 81 23.14 1.83 7.74
N LEU A 82 22.42 0.71 7.84
CA LEU A 82 21.66 0.36 9.04
C LEU A 82 22.57 0.06 10.24
N SER A 83 23.66 -0.70 10.04
CA SER A 83 24.66 -0.96 11.09
C SER A 83 25.22 0.35 11.66
N ASN A 84 25.73 1.22 10.79
CA ASN A 84 26.31 2.51 11.20
C ASN A 84 25.31 3.37 12.00
N ARG A 85 24.01 3.30 11.69
CA ARG A 85 22.96 4.03 12.43
C ARG A 85 22.66 3.40 13.79
N ILE A 86 22.74 2.08 13.92
CA ILE A 86 22.62 1.37 15.21
C ILE A 86 23.81 1.72 16.09
N ASP A 87 25.04 1.66 15.56
CA ASP A 87 26.26 2.01 16.28
C ASP A 87 26.23 3.47 16.78
N ALA A 88 25.81 4.42 15.93
CA ALA A 88 25.64 5.82 16.30
C ALA A 88 24.53 6.03 17.35
N ALA A 89 23.40 5.33 17.24
CA ALA A 89 22.33 5.39 18.22
C ALA A 89 22.75 4.81 19.58
N GLN A 90 23.53 3.73 19.59
CA GLN A 90 24.07 3.12 20.81
C GLN A 90 25.14 4.02 21.46
N ALA A 91 25.98 4.68 20.68
CA ALA A 91 26.92 5.68 21.19
C ALA A 91 26.20 6.87 21.84
N TYR A 92 25.16 7.40 21.19
CA TYR A 92 24.32 8.46 21.75
C TYR A 92 23.58 8.02 23.03
N ALA A 93 23.07 6.80 23.08
CA ALA A 93 22.42 6.24 24.27
C ALA A 93 23.38 6.09 25.45
N LYS A 94 24.64 5.67 25.20
CA LYS A 94 25.70 5.66 26.22
C LYS A 94 26.00 7.07 26.73
N GLN A 95 26.24 8.02 25.83
CA GLN A 95 26.53 9.42 26.18
C GLN A 95 25.37 10.08 26.96
N ALA A 96 24.12 9.77 26.62
CA ALA A 96 22.94 10.21 27.37
C ALA A 96 22.88 9.57 28.78
N THR A 97 23.26 8.31 28.91
CA THR A 97 23.32 7.62 30.21
C THR A 97 24.46 8.15 31.08
N GLU A 98 25.64 8.38 30.50
CA GLU A 98 26.82 8.94 31.17
C GLU A 98 26.55 10.38 31.63
N SER A 99 25.98 11.24 30.77
CA SER A 99 25.63 12.61 31.16
C SER A 99 24.52 12.68 32.21
N VAL A 100 23.54 11.77 32.20
CA VAL A 100 22.56 11.62 33.30
C VAL A 100 23.24 11.12 34.58
N GLN A 101 24.23 10.22 34.48
CA GLN A 101 24.98 9.72 35.63
C GLN A 101 25.87 10.80 36.25
N ASP A 102 26.60 11.58 35.44
CA ASP A 102 27.37 12.73 35.91
C ASP A 102 26.47 13.82 36.48
N LEU A 103 25.34 14.12 35.84
CA LEU A 103 24.36 15.07 36.38
C LEU A 103 23.75 14.55 37.69
N SER A 104 23.55 13.25 37.86
CA SER A 104 23.10 12.67 39.14
C SER A 104 24.16 12.75 40.24
N ARG A 105 25.46 12.60 39.89
CA ARG A 105 26.59 12.79 40.80
C ARG A 105 26.75 14.25 41.23
N ASN A 106 26.59 15.18 40.30
CA ASN A 106 26.64 16.61 40.58
C ASN A 106 25.39 17.10 41.33
N ALA A 107 24.20 16.58 41.02
CA ALA A 107 22.96 16.85 41.75
C ALA A 107 22.92 16.23 43.16
N ALA A 108 23.76 15.23 43.45
CA ALA A 108 24.04 14.80 44.83
C ALA A 108 24.80 15.87 45.63
N SER A 109 25.36 16.90 44.99
CA SER A 109 25.65 18.18 45.63
C SER A 109 24.38 19.04 45.64
N SER A 110 23.67 19.04 46.77
CA SER A 110 22.34 19.65 46.93
C SER A 110 22.28 21.17 46.68
N GLY A 111 23.41 21.84 46.45
CA GLY A 111 23.49 23.27 46.14
C GLY A 111 23.08 23.62 44.71
N GLU A 112 23.49 22.83 43.70
CA GLU A 112 23.23 23.17 42.30
C GLU A 112 21.75 23.00 41.92
N LEU A 113 21.04 22.06 42.53
CA LEU A 113 19.60 21.85 42.30
C LEU A 113 18.76 23.05 42.77
N VAL A 114 19.18 23.73 43.84
CA VAL A 114 18.54 24.96 44.33
C VAL A 114 18.80 26.13 43.38
N VAL A 115 20.04 26.26 42.88
CA VAL A 115 20.42 27.30 41.90
C VAL A 115 19.70 27.08 40.57
N LEU A 116 19.62 25.85 40.07
CA LEU A 116 18.92 25.53 38.83
C LEU A 116 17.41 25.76 38.96
N LYS A 117 16.81 25.39 40.11
CA LYS A 117 15.40 25.71 40.38
C LYS A 117 15.17 27.22 40.39
N ALA A 118 15.98 28.00 41.12
CA ALA A 118 15.87 29.45 41.17
C ALA A 118 16.04 30.10 39.79
N ASN A 119 16.94 29.57 38.95
CA ASN A 119 17.14 30.02 37.58
C ASN A 119 15.94 29.72 36.68
N VAL A 120 15.30 28.55 36.83
CA VAL A 120 14.06 28.19 36.10
C VAL A 120 12.90 29.08 36.54
N GLU A 121 12.74 29.30 37.85
CA GLU A 121 11.68 30.13 38.45
C GLU A 121 11.86 31.62 38.05
N SER A 122 13.11 32.08 37.93
CA SER A 122 13.44 33.40 37.36
C SER A 122 13.19 33.50 35.84
N LEU A 123 13.49 32.44 35.07
CA LEU A 123 13.19 32.40 33.64
C LEU A 123 11.69 32.44 33.37
N ASP A 124 10.91 31.66 34.12
CA ASP A 124 9.45 31.64 34.03
C ASP A 124 8.86 33.02 34.34
N GLY A 125 9.32 33.66 35.43
CA GLY A 125 8.94 35.05 35.76
C GLY A 125 9.25 36.04 34.63
N ARG A 126 10.42 35.95 33.98
CA ARG A 126 10.80 36.82 32.85
C ARG A 126 9.98 36.54 31.59
N VAL A 127 9.64 35.28 31.30
CA VAL A 127 8.73 34.92 30.19
C VAL A 127 7.33 35.45 30.47
N HIS A 128 6.87 35.36 31.72
CA HIS A 128 5.58 35.87 32.14
C HIS A 128 5.52 37.41 32.04
N GLU A 129 6.57 38.11 32.49
CA GLU A 129 6.72 39.56 32.36
C GLU A 129 6.75 40.03 30.90
N LEU A 130 7.47 39.33 30.02
CA LEU A 130 7.46 39.59 28.57
C LEU A 130 6.06 39.39 27.96
N SER A 131 5.34 38.33 28.34
CA SER A 131 3.97 38.10 27.86
C SER A 131 2.98 39.18 28.32
N GLN A 132 3.12 39.68 29.56
CA GLN A 132 2.31 40.79 30.07
C GLN A 132 2.67 42.12 29.40
N ALA A 133 3.95 42.39 29.17
CA ALA A 133 4.41 43.57 28.43
C ALA A 133 3.84 43.60 26.99
N GLN A 134 3.80 42.44 26.32
CA GLN A 134 3.23 42.31 24.98
C GLN A 134 1.70 42.47 24.93
N THR A 135 1.01 42.42 26.07
CA THR A 135 -0.45 42.60 26.17
C THR A 135 -0.85 44.08 26.38
N LYS A 136 0.10 45.02 26.48
CA LYS A 136 -0.16 46.41 26.89
C LYS A 136 0.37 47.46 25.90
N GLN A 137 -0.11 47.42 24.65
CA GLN A 137 0.08 48.50 23.67
C GLN A 137 -1.28 48.92 23.06
N PRO A 138 -1.52 50.22 22.74
CA PRO A 138 -2.87 50.79 22.78
C PRO A 138 -3.85 50.41 21.66
N ALA A 139 -5.15 50.46 22.00
CA ALA A 139 -6.26 50.27 21.08
C ALA A 139 -6.46 51.45 20.11
N VAL A 140 -6.96 51.14 18.91
CA VAL A 140 -7.42 52.08 17.87
C VAL A 140 -8.87 51.64 17.48
N PRO A 141 -9.82 52.56 17.25
CA PRO A 141 -11.22 52.36 17.66
C PRO A 141 -12.10 51.48 16.73
N PRO A 142 -13.27 51.00 17.22
CA PRO A 142 -14.10 50.01 16.53
C PRO A 142 -15.10 50.60 15.54
N SER A 143 -15.31 49.88 14.42
CA SER A 143 -16.41 50.11 13.48
C SER A 143 -17.38 48.92 13.47
N LYS A 144 -18.62 49.14 13.91
CA LYS A 144 -19.77 48.21 13.79
C LYS A 144 -20.71 48.70 12.65
N PRO A 145 -21.82 48.01 12.34
CA PRO A 145 -21.92 46.64 11.81
C PRO A 145 -22.87 46.58 10.59
N LYS A 146 -22.94 45.46 9.85
CA LYS A 146 -24.16 45.10 9.09
C LYS A 146 -24.46 43.60 9.19
N ALA A 147 -25.75 43.28 9.28
CA ALA A 147 -26.27 41.94 9.51
C ALA A 147 -27.11 41.44 8.32
N ALA A 148 -27.13 40.13 8.12
CA ALA A 148 -28.14 39.40 7.34
C ALA A 148 -28.37 38.04 8.03
N VAL A 149 -29.40 37.95 8.88
CA VAL A 149 -30.69 37.24 8.64
C VAL A 149 -30.61 35.70 8.81
N ARG A 150 -31.57 35.17 9.60
CA ARG A 150 -31.64 33.79 10.11
C ARG A 150 -32.52 32.87 9.24
N LYS A 151 -32.41 31.56 9.54
CA LYS A 151 -33.42 30.45 9.61
C LYS A 151 -33.38 29.40 8.47
N PRO A 152 -33.96 28.19 8.66
CA PRO A 152 -34.00 27.32 9.86
C PRO A 152 -33.72 25.81 9.54
N ARG A 153 -33.65 24.95 10.57
CA ARG A 153 -33.60 23.47 10.47
C ARG A 153 -35.02 22.87 10.42
N PRO A 154 -35.24 21.73 9.73
CA PRO A 154 -35.46 20.41 10.38
C PRO A 154 -34.58 19.31 9.69
N ALA A 155 -34.61 18.00 9.96
CA ALA A 155 -35.47 17.13 10.78
C ALA A 155 -34.66 15.99 11.49
N GLN A 156 -35.15 14.74 11.40
CA GLN A 156 -34.67 13.43 11.90
C GLN A 156 -34.83 12.40 10.73
N LYS A 157 -34.38 11.13 10.67
CA LYS A 157 -33.70 10.08 11.52
C LYS A 157 -33.15 9.01 10.51
N PRO A 158 -32.60 7.81 10.86
CA PRO A 158 -32.31 7.20 12.16
C PRO A 158 -30.84 6.75 12.37
N ASN A 159 -30.59 6.19 13.56
CA ASN A 159 -29.29 5.77 14.11
C ASN A 159 -28.47 4.79 13.24
N THR A 160 -27.20 5.12 13.07
CA THR A 160 -26.07 4.17 13.27
C THR A 160 -25.08 4.88 14.18
N SER A 161 -24.46 4.18 15.13
CA SER A 161 -23.65 4.78 16.21
C SER A 161 -22.65 5.80 15.70
N VAL A 162 -22.88 7.08 16.03
CA VAL A 162 -21.90 8.14 15.82
C VAL A 162 -20.81 7.96 16.87
N ILE A 163 -19.79 7.18 16.53
CA ILE A 163 -18.47 7.35 17.12
C ILE A 163 -18.03 8.75 16.69
N THR A 164 -18.09 9.71 17.61
CA THR A 164 -17.64 11.09 17.35
C THR A 164 -16.21 11.01 16.83
N PRO A 165 -15.92 11.42 15.57
CA PRO A 165 -14.55 11.41 15.07
C PRO A 165 -13.74 12.35 15.95
N GLN A 166 -12.74 11.81 16.63
CA GLN A 166 -11.81 12.64 17.38
C GLN A 166 -11.07 13.47 16.32
N ALA A 167 -11.05 14.79 16.45
CA ALA A 167 -10.25 15.59 15.52
C ALA A 167 -8.77 15.17 15.69
N PRO A 168 -8.06 14.77 14.62
CA PRO A 168 -6.65 14.42 14.73
C PRO A 168 -5.86 15.65 15.17
N PRO A 169 -4.91 15.53 16.13
CA PRO A 169 -4.05 16.63 16.54
C PRO A 169 -2.92 16.91 15.53
N PHE A 170 -3.14 16.55 14.26
CA PHE A 170 -2.23 16.68 13.13
C PHE A 170 -3.04 16.86 11.84
N THR A 171 -2.44 17.50 10.84
CA THR A 171 -3.00 17.58 9.49
C THR A 171 -2.43 16.45 8.64
N ILE A 172 -3.28 15.76 7.87
CA ILE A 172 -2.82 14.82 6.85
C ILE A 172 -2.52 15.60 5.58
N VAL A 173 -1.31 15.45 5.05
CA VAL A 173 -0.84 16.12 3.84
C VAL A 173 -1.07 15.28 2.58
N GLY A 174 -0.96 13.94 2.69
CA GLY A 174 -1.11 13.05 1.55
C GLY A 174 -0.76 11.60 1.85
N ILE A 175 -0.89 10.74 0.85
CA ILE A 175 -0.36 9.36 0.84
C ILE A 175 0.82 9.33 -0.14
N GLU A 176 1.97 8.86 0.31
CA GLU A 176 3.18 8.72 -0.50
C GLU A 176 3.51 7.25 -0.76
N TYR A 177 4.14 6.95 -1.89
CA TYR A 177 4.59 5.60 -2.25
C TYR A 177 6.11 5.58 -2.42
N ARG A 178 6.81 4.76 -1.63
CA ARG A 178 8.28 4.62 -1.69
C ARG A 178 8.67 3.15 -1.65
N GLY A 179 9.48 2.70 -2.60
CA GLY A 179 10.06 1.36 -2.60
C GLY A 179 9.05 0.19 -2.60
N GLY A 180 7.80 0.42 -3.01
CA GLY A 180 6.73 -0.59 -2.94
C GLY A 180 5.76 -0.42 -1.77
N GLU A 181 6.08 0.44 -0.81
CA GLU A 181 5.36 0.65 0.45
C GLU A 181 4.59 1.98 0.47
N ARG A 182 3.41 1.99 1.10
CA ARG A 182 2.57 3.19 1.28
C ARG A 182 2.80 3.83 2.64
N PHE A 183 3.07 5.13 2.62
CA PHE A 183 3.26 5.96 3.80
C PHE A 183 2.16 7.03 3.86
N LEU A 184 1.76 7.42 5.06
CA LEU A 184 0.92 8.58 5.27
C LEU A 184 1.79 9.76 5.69
N SER A 185 1.64 10.88 4.98
CA SER A 185 2.31 12.14 5.29
C SER A 185 1.47 12.94 6.27
N VAL A 186 1.97 13.16 7.48
CA VAL A 186 1.30 13.92 8.55
C VAL A 186 2.18 15.08 9.02
N ALA A 187 1.56 16.21 9.36
CA ALA A 187 2.24 17.42 9.82
C ALA A 187 1.54 18.01 11.06
N PRO A 188 2.23 18.83 11.88
CA PRO A 188 1.58 19.62 12.93
C PRO A 188 0.44 20.49 12.38
N PRO A 189 -0.64 20.75 13.15
CA PRO A 189 -1.78 21.52 12.67
C PRO A 189 -1.36 22.90 12.13
N GLY A 190 -1.74 23.19 10.89
CA GLY A 190 -1.42 24.46 10.22
C GLY A 190 -0.01 24.57 9.64
N SER A 191 0.84 23.53 9.73
CA SER A 191 2.13 23.52 9.03
C SER A 191 1.98 23.11 7.56
N THR A 192 2.71 23.82 6.71
CA THR A 192 2.91 23.50 5.28
C THR A 192 4.40 23.26 4.95
N GLN A 193 5.28 23.21 5.95
CA GLN A 193 6.72 23.09 5.73
C GLN A 193 7.15 21.63 5.56
N LEU A 194 7.89 21.33 4.49
CA LEU A 194 8.33 19.96 4.16
C LEU A 194 9.22 19.31 5.23
N ASN A 195 9.97 20.09 5.99
CA ASN A 195 10.80 19.63 7.12
C ASN A 195 9.98 19.23 8.36
N GLN A 196 8.68 19.54 8.41
CA GLN A 196 7.75 19.20 9.49
C GLN A 196 6.76 18.10 9.07
N ILE A 197 6.95 17.50 7.90
CA ILE A 197 6.17 16.36 7.41
C ILE A 197 6.84 15.06 7.88
N TYR A 198 6.07 14.24 8.59
CA TYR A 198 6.47 12.92 9.05
C TYR A 198 5.77 11.84 8.22
N LEU A 199 6.50 10.78 7.87
CA LEU A 199 5.98 9.62 7.16
C LEU A 199 5.75 8.48 8.16
N ILE A 200 4.52 7.98 8.23
CA ILE A 200 4.12 6.84 9.09
C ILE A 200 3.58 5.69 8.23
N ARG A 201 3.76 4.45 8.68
CA ARG A 201 3.26 3.24 8.00
C ARG A 201 2.09 2.59 8.74
N PRO A 202 1.32 1.71 8.08
CA PRO A 202 0.45 0.78 8.77
C PRO A 202 1.23 0.02 9.87
N GLY A 203 0.79 0.15 11.12
CA GLY A 203 1.46 -0.31 12.34
C GLY A 203 2.00 0.83 13.21
N ASP A 204 2.43 1.95 12.62
CA ASP A 204 3.11 3.05 13.32
C ASP A 204 2.14 3.96 14.09
N ALA A 205 2.61 4.55 15.18
CA ALA A 205 1.89 5.59 15.92
C ALA A 205 2.39 6.99 15.55
N VAL A 206 1.48 7.96 15.44
CA VAL A 206 1.83 9.37 15.26
C VAL A 206 2.47 9.89 16.55
N ALA A 207 3.71 10.34 16.44
CA ALA A 207 4.55 10.73 17.57
C ALA A 207 3.84 11.74 18.50
N GLY A 208 3.86 11.46 19.81
CA GLY A 208 3.22 12.30 20.83
C GLY A 208 1.69 12.16 20.91
N THR A 209 1.07 11.17 20.25
CA THR A 209 -0.39 11.01 20.22
C THR A 209 -0.82 9.56 20.46
N ALA A 210 -2.11 9.35 20.76
CA ALA A 210 -2.73 8.03 20.85
C ALA A 210 -3.18 7.44 19.49
N TRP A 211 -2.81 8.06 18.37
CA TRP A 211 -3.24 7.66 17.02
C TRP A 211 -2.24 6.67 16.40
N ARG A 212 -2.70 5.45 16.13
CA ARG A 212 -1.95 4.43 15.37
C ARG A 212 -2.56 4.25 13.99
N LEU A 213 -1.75 4.25 12.94
CA LEU A 213 -2.24 3.95 11.60
C LEU A 213 -2.43 2.43 11.45
N ASN A 214 -3.65 1.96 11.23
CA ASN A 214 -3.95 0.54 11.00
C ASN A 214 -3.86 0.15 9.51
N GLY A 215 -4.11 1.09 8.59
CA GLY A 215 -4.05 0.79 7.16
C GLY A 215 -4.37 1.97 6.25
N LEU A 216 -3.94 1.85 5.00
CA LEU A 216 -4.14 2.83 3.93
C LEU A 216 -4.89 2.18 2.77
N ASP A 217 -6.01 2.78 2.38
CA ASP A 217 -6.99 2.20 1.45
C ASP A 217 -7.47 3.25 0.44
N GLY A 218 -6.95 3.20 -0.78
CA GLY A 218 -7.21 4.21 -1.81
C GLY A 218 -6.84 5.62 -1.36
N LYS A 219 -7.85 6.40 -0.94
CA LYS A 219 -7.71 7.77 -0.40
C LYS A 219 -8.09 7.88 1.08
N SER A 220 -8.12 6.77 1.81
CA SER A 220 -8.56 6.72 3.21
C SER A 220 -7.49 6.15 4.13
N ALA A 221 -7.23 6.84 5.24
CA ALA A 221 -6.38 6.37 6.32
C ALA A 221 -7.24 5.83 7.46
N ARG A 222 -7.06 4.55 7.81
CA ARG A 222 -7.74 3.92 8.95
C ARG A 222 -6.81 3.95 10.14
N PHE A 223 -7.21 4.63 11.20
CA PHE A 223 -6.49 4.73 12.46
C PHE A 223 -7.16 3.91 13.56
N ASP A 224 -6.38 3.49 14.54
CA ASP A 224 -6.83 3.18 15.89
C ASP A 224 -6.51 4.36 16.80
N VAL A 225 -7.49 4.78 17.61
CA VAL A 225 -7.33 5.83 18.63
C VAL A 225 -7.68 5.21 19.96
N ALA A 226 -6.67 4.73 20.68
CA ALA A 226 -6.81 4.03 21.97
C ALA A 226 -7.87 2.89 21.95
N GLY A 227 -7.83 2.03 20.93
CA GLY A 227 -8.79 0.93 20.74
C GLY A 227 -10.06 1.30 19.95
N THR A 228 -10.21 2.56 19.55
CA THR A 228 -11.35 3.02 18.74
C THR A 228 -10.95 3.19 17.27
N PRO A 229 -11.50 2.39 16.33
CA PRO A 229 -11.20 2.57 14.91
C PRO A 229 -11.83 3.85 14.36
N GLN A 230 -11.04 4.67 13.68
CA GLN A 230 -11.48 5.89 12.97
C GLN A 230 -10.96 5.87 11.54
N THR A 231 -11.72 6.41 10.58
CA THR A 231 -11.27 6.52 9.18
C THR A 231 -11.32 7.97 8.74
N ILE A 232 -10.22 8.46 8.19
CA ILE A 232 -10.07 9.83 7.70
C ILE A 232 -9.79 9.77 6.19
N THR A 233 -10.59 10.49 5.41
CA THR A 233 -10.34 10.70 3.99
C THR A 233 -9.19 11.69 3.81
N VAL A 234 -8.19 11.30 3.03
CA VAL A 234 -7.05 12.12 2.66
C VAL A 234 -7.45 13.02 1.50
N ALA A 235 -7.40 14.34 1.71
CA ALA A 235 -7.51 15.30 0.63
C ALA A 235 -6.24 15.24 -0.23
N GLN A 236 -6.40 15.40 -1.55
CA GLN A 236 -5.32 15.60 -2.53
C GLN A 236 -5.39 17.02 -3.06
#